data_AF-A0A6C0LHF0-F1
#
_entry.id   AF-A0A6C0LHF0-F1
#
_cell.length_a   1.000
_cell.length_b   1.000
_cell.length_c   1.000
_cell.angle_alpha   90.00
_cell.angle_beta   90.00
_cell.angle_gamma   90.00
#
_symmetry.space_group_name_H-M   'P 1'
#
loop_
_entity.id
_entity.type
_entity.pdbx_description
1 polymer ?
#
loop_
_entity_poly.entity_id
_entity_poly.type
_entity_poly.pdbx_seq_one_letter_code
_entity_poly.pdbx_strand_id
1 'polypeptide(L)'
;MEIRRLRNALNDNHDDSNTGFSILKFDAPERDIISVDPMRWVFCVDRSGSMSLISEKDNKSRLDHVKSTLIKIVEYLKDLCIQDERRLYLIDVIWFNGSITTSHIKINSSRDITAFIKEINDVTSSGMTNMCEAIRKASQIITRSPRMKSNMVVLSDGEITSGISEPEYILKSVNESNQYLVQDFTAVFVGYGTEQSSNLLSILAKTPNGEYHCVESAEGAGIVYGEIVHSSLYQSIKDMNLEVIGGQIYDYDKNIWSNSLLIGKIAGGLSRVWHLHHDLEPETSLSVKATYNSYCISDEGDSWIKIESVSPAVISPDVGSIDKECYQYYLRQQVLELLAESKEYTTNVNDFAMRITPPPAPRIRRQNANTLPFYESVEINTHQLYSDHQSTGEDLFEPPPILGSVRVGAVKANNSPTVSPPESPGQILRKKLLCKMEEIKSYINEEGDDSGMLGTLCDDLYVCALALKSTRGLTYILARQASQGNQRAYNATGTDYLEDDTNTGHEMSCNMVSPYASQQAEKIIREVSAPF
;
A
#
# COMPACT_ATOMS: atom_id res chain seq x y z
N MET A 1 21.78 -1.81 -17.69
CA MET A 1 21.90 -2.90 -16.71
C MET A 1 23.34 -2.99 -16.26
N GLU A 2 23.55 -3.17 -14.96
CA GLU A 2 24.86 -3.33 -14.35
C GLU A 2 24.76 -4.38 -13.24
N ILE A 3 25.73 -5.30 -13.15
CA ILE A 3 25.80 -6.28 -12.05
C ILE A 3 27.05 -5.98 -11.22
N ARG A 4 26.87 -5.82 -9.91
CA ARG A 4 27.96 -5.61 -8.95
C ARG A 4 27.94 -6.72 -7.91
N ARG A 5 29.12 -7.28 -7.61
CA ARG A 5 29.31 -8.27 -6.54
C ARG A 5 29.62 -7.60 -5.21
N LEU A 6 29.17 -8.20 -4.12
CA LEU A 6 29.49 -7.72 -2.79
C LEU A 6 30.98 -7.89 -2.44
N ARG A 7 31.53 -9.04 -2.82
CA ARG A 7 32.92 -9.42 -2.58
C ARG A 7 33.55 -9.95 -3.86
N ASN A 8 34.87 -9.86 -3.92
CA ASN A 8 35.60 -10.52 -4.97
C ASN A 8 35.45 -12.05 -4.82
N ALA A 9 35.23 -12.78 -5.93
CA ALA A 9 35.10 -14.24 -5.90
C ALA A 9 36.32 -14.96 -5.30
N LEU A 10 37.51 -14.33 -5.34
CA LEU A 10 38.71 -14.87 -4.71
C LEU A 10 38.67 -14.81 -3.16
N ASN A 11 37.72 -14.06 -2.58
CA ASN A 11 37.50 -13.95 -1.14
C ASN A 11 36.36 -14.84 -0.63
N ASP A 12 35.65 -15.56 -1.51
CA ASP A 12 34.47 -16.33 -1.14
C ASP A 12 34.88 -17.56 -0.33
N ASN A 13 34.58 -17.53 0.98
CA ASN A 13 34.59 -18.71 1.82
C ASN A 13 33.18 -19.29 1.84
N HIS A 14 33.04 -20.61 1.63
CA HIS A 14 31.74 -21.29 1.61
C HIS A 14 30.90 -21.15 2.90
N ASP A 15 31.50 -20.68 4.01
CA ASP A 15 30.85 -20.56 5.32
C ASP A 15 30.30 -19.15 5.64
N ASP A 16 30.52 -18.13 4.79
CA ASP A 16 30.02 -16.77 5.05
C ASP A 16 28.59 -16.58 4.49
N SER A 17 27.69 -15.98 5.27
CA SER A 17 26.25 -15.88 4.92
C SER A 17 25.96 -14.92 3.75
N ASN A 18 26.99 -14.19 3.30
CA ASN A 18 26.91 -13.19 2.24
C ASN A 18 27.61 -13.65 0.94
N THR A 19 28.14 -14.88 0.94
CA THR A 19 28.85 -15.45 -0.20
C THR A 19 27.90 -15.55 -1.40
N GLY A 20 28.35 -15.09 -2.57
CA GLY A 20 27.55 -15.09 -3.79
C GLY A 20 26.53 -13.94 -3.93
N PHE A 21 26.40 -13.03 -2.95
CA PHE A 21 25.48 -11.89 -3.08
C PHE A 21 25.94 -10.88 -4.14
N SER A 22 25.01 -10.46 -4.99
CA SER A 22 25.22 -9.43 -6.01
C SER A 22 23.97 -8.57 -6.17
N ILE A 23 24.11 -7.39 -6.78
CA ILE A 23 22.98 -6.56 -7.17
C ILE A 23 22.92 -6.42 -8.69
N LEU A 24 21.70 -6.35 -9.23
CA LEU A 24 21.41 -5.94 -10.59
C LEU A 24 20.78 -4.56 -10.56
N LYS A 25 21.46 -3.57 -11.14
CA LYS A 25 20.94 -2.21 -11.32
C LYS A 25 20.38 -2.03 -12.72
N PHE A 26 19.24 -1.38 -12.81
CA PHE A 26 18.59 -1.02 -14.07
C PHE A 26 18.06 0.40 -13.99
N ASP A 27 18.50 1.22 -14.93
CA ASP A 27 18.03 2.58 -15.10
C ASP A 27 17.13 2.65 -16.34
N ALA A 28 15.86 2.98 -16.13
CA ALA A 28 14.95 3.27 -17.21
C ALA A 28 15.32 4.63 -17.82
N PRO A 29 15.50 4.74 -19.15
CA PRO A 29 15.81 6.02 -19.78
C PRO A 29 14.81 7.10 -19.38
N GLU A 30 15.30 8.25 -18.94
CA GLU A 30 14.45 9.41 -18.67
C GLU A 30 13.86 9.94 -19.98
N ARG A 31 12.56 10.26 -19.96
CA ARG A 31 11.82 10.72 -21.13
C ARG A 31 10.74 11.70 -20.74
N ASP A 32 10.38 12.56 -21.68
CA ASP A 32 9.14 13.33 -21.62
C ASP A 32 7.91 12.41 -21.72
N ILE A 33 6.71 12.95 -21.45
CA ILE A 33 5.46 12.19 -21.46
C ILE A 33 5.33 11.40 -22.76
N ILE A 34 5.26 10.08 -22.58
CA ILE A 34 5.45 9.11 -23.65
C ILE A 34 4.15 8.92 -24.44
N SER A 35 2.99 8.99 -23.78
CA SER A 35 1.71 8.67 -24.40
C SER A 35 0.97 9.92 -24.90
N VAL A 36 0.89 10.09 -26.22
CA VAL A 36 -0.12 10.96 -26.87
C VAL A 36 -1.44 10.23 -27.15
N ASP A 37 -1.46 8.91 -26.97
CA ASP A 37 -2.67 8.10 -27.14
C ASP A 37 -3.75 8.50 -26.12
N PRO A 38 -5.04 8.47 -26.54
CA PRO A 38 -6.15 8.69 -25.62
C PRO A 38 -6.09 7.73 -24.43
N MET A 39 -6.12 8.29 -23.22
CA MET A 39 -6.07 7.51 -21.98
C MET A 39 -7.34 7.71 -21.16
N ARG A 40 -7.82 6.61 -20.57
CA ARG A 40 -8.96 6.60 -19.65
C ARG A 40 -8.49 6.40 -18.21
N TRP A 41 -9.06 7.18 -17.32
CA TRP A 41 -8.94 7.04 -15.88
C TRP A 41 -10.31 6.74 -15.29
N VAL A 42 -10.44 5.61 -14.59
CA VAL A 42 -11.64 5.26 -13.85
C VAL A 42 -11.32 5.23 -12.36
N PHE A 43 -11.73 6.25 -11.62
CA PHE A 43 -11.54 6.33 -10.19
C PHE A 43 -12.78 5.78 -9.48
N CYS A 44 -12.65 4.64 -8.81
CA CYS A 44 -13.67 4.13 -7.90
C CYS A 44 -13.37 4.67 -6.51
N VAL A 45 -14.22 5.58 -6.03
CA VAL A 45 -13.98 6.33 -4.79
C VAL A 45 -15.04 5.98 -3.77
N ASP A 46 -14.59 5.45 -2.64
CA ASP A 46 -15.45 5.21 -1.49
C ASP A 46 -15.97 6.53 -0.93
N ARG A 47 -17.28 6.60 -0.70
CA ARG A 47 -17.96 7.69 -0.01
C ARG A 47 -18.86 7.17 1.09
N SER A 48 -18.50 6.06 1.71
CA SER A 48 -19.17 5.51 2.89
C SER A 48 -19.00 6.43 4.11
N GLY A 49 -19.69 6.11 5.21
CA GLY A 49 -19.65 6.94 6.43
C GLY A 49 -18.25 7.11 7.04
N SER A 50 -17.36 6.12 6.94
CA SER A 50 -15.99 6.20 7.47
C SER A 50 -15.15 7.28 6.79
N MET A 51 -15.46 7.61 5.54
CA MET A 51 -14.79 8.68 4.79
C MET A 51 -15.09 10.08 5.33
N SER A 52 -16.03 10.23 6.29
CA SER A 52 -16.27 11.50 7.00
C SER A 52 -15.34 11.72 8.20
N LEU A 53 -14.45 10.77 8.52
CA LEU A 53 -13.50 10.91 9.62
C LEU A 53 -12.57 12.10 9.38
N ILE A 54 -12.50 12.98 10.38
CA ILE A 54 -11.75 14.24 10.32
C ILE A 54 -10.32 14.00 10.81
N SER A 55 -9.36 14.50 10.05
CA SER A 55 -7.96 14.56 10.43
C SER A 55 -7.74 15.62 11.52
N GLU A 56 -7.05 15.25 12.61
CA GLU A 56 -6.69 16.20 13.67
C GLU A 56 -5.67 17.26 13.20
N LYS A 57 -4.95 16.97 12.11
CA LYS A 57 -3.87 17.86 11.60
C LYS A 57 -4.40 19.08 10.87
N ASP A 58 -5.46 18.95 10.08
CA ASP A 58 -5.96 20.00 9.20
C ASP A 58 -7.49 20.18 9.21
N ASN A 59 -8.19 19.42 10.06
CA ASN A 59 -9.64 19.48 10.24
C ASN A 59 -10.43 19.22 8.94
N LYS A 60 -9.86 18.44 8.01
CA LYS A 60 -10.53 17.96 6.80
C LYS A 60 -10.89 16.48 6.92
N SER A 61 -11.95 16.07 6.23
CA SER A 61 -12.32 14.66 6.18
C SER A 61 -11.45 13.90 5.18
N ARG A 62 -11.34 12.56 5.34
CA ARG A 62 -10.71 11.68 4.34
C ARG A 62 -11.26 11.93 2.94
N LEU A 63 -12.57 12.09 2.80
CA LEU A 63 -13.21 12.39 1.52
C LEU A 63 -12.76 13.75 0.95
N ASP A 64 -12.58 14.78 1.77
CA ASP A 64 -12.14 16.10 1.30
C ASP A 64 -10.73 16.05 0.72
N HIS A 65 -9.84 15.26 1.32
CA HIS A 65 -8.51 15.03 0.78
C HIS A 65 -8.54 14.30 -0.56
N VAL A 66 -9.37 13.26 -0.68
CA VAL A 66 -9.53 12.52 -1.94
C VAL A 66 -10.09 13.42 -3.04
N LYS A 67 -11.10 14.24 -2.73
CA LYS A 67 -11.63 15.24 -3.67
C LYS A 67 -10.55 16.22 -4.11
N SER A 68 -9.76 16.73 -3.16
CA SER A 68 -8.64 17.63 -3.43
C SER A 68 -7.67 17.04 -4.44
N THR A 69 -7.21 15.81 -4.19
CA THR A 69 -6.28 15.13 -5.07
C THR A 69 -6.90 14.85 -6.45
N LEU A 70 -8.16 14.43 -6.52
CA LEU A 70 -8.86 14.22 -7.80
C LEU A 70 -8.96 15.50 -8.61
N ILE A 71 -9.28 16.64 -7.96
CA ILE A 71 -9.31 17.95 -8.63
C ILE A 71 -7.92 18.30 -9.16
N LYS A 72 -6.86 18.09 -8.37
CA LYS A 72 -5.48 18.36 -8.81
C LYS A 72 -5.05 17.48 -9.98
N ILE A 73 -5.46 16.21 -10.01
CA ILE A 73 -5.24 15.33 -11.18
C ILE A 73 -5.96 15.88 -12.41
N VAL A 74 -7.22 16.33 -12.27
CA VAL A 74 -7.99 16.91 -13.38
C VAL A 74 -7.32 18.18 -13.92
N GLU A 75 -6.88 19.07 -13.03
CA GLU A 75 -6.14 20.29 -13.36
C GLU A 75 -4.82 19.97 -14.07
N TYR A 76 -4.02 19.06 -13.50
CA TYR A 76 -2.75 18.63 -14.09
C TYR A 76 -2.94 18.04 -15.50
N LEU A 77 -3.89 17.13 -15.68
CA LEU A 77 -4.18 16.54 -16.98
C LEU A 77 -4.69 17.59 -17.99
N LYS A 78 -5.43 18.61 -17.52
CA LYS A 78 -5.86 19.74 -18.35
C LYS A 78 -4.66 20.57 -18.81
N ASP A 79 -3.73 20.88 -17.92
CA ASP A 79 -2.52 21.62 -18.24
C ASP A 79 -1.67 20.88 -19.27
N LEU A 80 -1.57 19.55 -19.14
CA LEU A 80 -0.93 18.71 -20.15
C LEU A 80 -1.62 18.80 -21.52
N CYS A 81 -2.94 18.87 -21.58
CA CYS A 81 -3.68 19.08 -22.84
C CYS A 81 -3.51 20.48 -23.42
N ILE A 82 -3.27 21.50 -22.59
CA ILE A 82 -2.97 22.86 -23.07
C ILE A 82 -1.57 22.90 -23.68
N GLN A 83 -0.61 22.18 -23.09
CA GLN A 83 0.76 22.08 -23.61
C GLN A 83 0.84 21.28 -24.92
N ASP A 84 -0.01 20.26 -25.10
CA ASP A 84 -0.09 19.47 -26.33
C ASP A 84 -1.56 19.12 -26.65
N GLU A 85 -2.11 19.78 -27.66
CA GLU A 85 -3.53 19.65 -28.04
C GLU A 85 -3.91 18.26 -28.56
N ARG A 86 -2.93 17.41 -28.90
CA ARG A 86 -3.17 16.02 -29.33
C ARG A 86 -3.64 15.13 -28.18
N ARG A 87 -3.33 15.52 -26.93
CA ARG A 87 -3.64 14.72 -25.74
C ARG A 87 -5.14 14.72 -25.47
N LEU A 88 -5.64 13.54 -25.13
CA LEU A 88 -7.03 13.34 -24.79
C LEU A 88 -7.19 12.42 -23.59
N TYR A 89 -7.88 12.91 -22.56
CA TYR A 89 -8.17 12.12 -21.37
C TYR A 89 -9.66 11.94 -21.16
N LEU A 90 -10.08 10.72 -20.81
CA LEU A 90 -11.41 10.44 -20.30
C LEU A 90 -11.30 10.13 -18.82
N ILE A 91 -12.03 10.86 -17.99
CA ILE A 91 -12.08 10.62 -16.55
C ILE A 91 -13.50 10.22 -16.18
N ASP A 92 -13.64 9.04 -15.60
CA ASP A 92 -14.86 8.54 -14.99
C ASP A 92 -14.61 8.40 -13.49
N VAL A 93 -15.44 9.04 -12.66
CA VAL A 93 -15.39 8.89 -11.21
C VAL A 93 -16.64 8.14 -10.76
N ILE A 94 -16.45 6.95 -10.22
CA ILE A 94 -17.48 6.08 -9.68
C ILE A 94 -17.48 6.25 -8.17
N TRP A 95 -18.43 7.03 -7.68
CA TRP A 95 -18.65 7.22 -6.26
C TRP A 95 -19.49 6.08 -5.72
N PHE A 96 -18.96 5.32 -4.77
CA PHE A 96 -19.67 4.16 -4.23
C PHE A 96 -19.86 4.25 -2.72
N ASN A 97 -21.04 3.82 -2.30
CA ASN A 97 -21.36 3.49 -0.92
C ASN A 97 -22.26 2.25 -0.93
N GLY A 98 -23.47 2.28 -0.35
CA GLY A 98 -24.51 1.27 -0.62
C GLY A 98 -25.15 1.39 -2.01
N SER A 99 -24.81 2.45 -2.76
CA SER A 99 -25.28 2.76 -4.12
C SER A 99 -24.13 3.33 -4.96
N ILE A 100 -24.30 3.38 -6.28
CA ILE A 100 -23.31 3.94 -7.20
C ILE A 100 -23.84 5.18 -7.89
N THR A 101 -23.03 6.23 -7.92
CA THR A 101 -23.18 7.39 -8.80
C THR A 101 -21.92 7.57 -9.64
N THR A 102 -22.05 8.08 -10.87
CA THR A 102 -20.92 8.22 -11.79
C THR A 102 -20.84 9.63 -12.37
N SER A 103 -19.69 10.26 -12.21
CA SER A 103 -19.32 11.53 -12.83
C SER A 103 -18.39 11.26 -14.01
N HIS A 104 -18.50 12.02 -15.09
CA HIS A 104 -17.64 11.80 -16.27
C HIS A 104 -17.24 13.11 -16.96
N ILE A 105 -16.01 13.18 -17.44
CA ILE A 105 -15.53 14.29 -18.27
C ILE A 105 -14.55 13.80 -19.34
N LYS A 106 -14.63 14.42 -20.51
CA LYS A 106 -13.63 14.34 -21.57
C LYS A 106 -12.77 15.60 -21.51
N ILE A 107 -11.48 15.46 -21.20
CA ILE A 107 -10.52 16.56 -21.10
C ILE A 107 -9.73 16.67 -22.41
N ASN A 108 -9.69 17.88 -22.95
CA ASN A 108 -8.85 18.31 -24.07
C ASN A 108 -8.44 19.78 -23.85
N SER A 109 -7.69 20.37 -24.78
CA SER A 109 -7.17 21.74 -24.67
C SER A 109 -8.26 22.81 -24.50
N SER A 110 -9.46 22.61 -25.02
CA SER A 110 -10.55 23.60 -25.02
C SER A 110 -11.66 23.37 -23.99
N ARG A 111 -11.76 22.18 -23.41
CA ARG A 111 -12.84 21.84 -22.45
C ARG A 111 -12.70 22.63 -21.15
N ASP A 112 -13.79 23.26 -20.71
CA ASP A 112 -13.91 23.80 -19.35
C ASP A 112 -14.18 22.67 -18.34
N ILE A 113 -13.40 22.66 -17.27
CA ILE A 113 -13.43 21.66 -16.19
C ILE A 113 -14.20 22.15 -14.95
N THR A 114 -14.62 23.42 -14.91
CA THR A 114 -15.21 24.07 -13.72
C THR A 114 -16.46 23.35 -13.22
N ALA A 115 -17.37 22.97 -14.12
CA ALA A 115 -18.60 22.27 -13.75
C ALA A 115 -18.32 20.88 -13.14
N PHE A 116 -17.29 20.19 -13.63
CA PHE A 116 -16.88 18.87 -13.13
C PHE A 116 -16.18 18.96 -11.77
N ILE A 117 -15.32 19.97 -11.58
CA ILE A 117 -14.73 20.27 -10.26
C ILE A 117 -15.81 20.55 -9.22
N LYS A 118 -16.84 21.33 -9.60
CA LYS A 118 -17.98 21.58 -8.72
C LYS A 118 -18.71 20.28 -8.35
N GLU A 119 -18.98 19.42 -9.34
CA GLU A 119 -19.61 18.12 -9.12
C GLU A 119 -18.81 17.25 -8.11
N ILE A 120 -17.49 17.21 -8.22
CA ILE A 120 -16.61 16.51 -7.26
C ILE A 120 -16.74 17.09 -5.84
N ASN A 121 -16.72 18.42 -5.72
CA ASN A 121 -16.80 19.09 -4.42
C ASN A 121 -18.14 18.85 -3.70
N ASP A 122 -19.24 18.77 -4.45
CA ASP A 122 -20.60 18.61 -3.92
C ASP A 122 -20.89 17.19 -3.38
N VAL A 123 -20.00 16.21 -3.60
CA VAL A 123 -20.19 14.83 -3.12
C VAL A 123 -20.11 14.75 -1.59
N THR A 124 -20.98 13.97 -0.95
CA THR A 124 -20.95 13.76 0.50
C THR A 124 -20.83 12.29 0.87
N SER A 125 -20.23 12.02 2.02
CA SER A 125 -20.08 10.69 2.61
C SER A 125 -21.37 10.23 3.28
N SER A 126 -21.75 8.97 3.08
CA SER A 126 -22.90 8.34 3.74
C SER A 126 -22.94 6.83 3.47
N GLY A 127 -23.60 6.07 4.34
CA GLY A 127 -24.01 4.69 4.06
C GLY A 127 -22.90 3.64 4.17
N MET A 128 -23.16 2.49 3.52
CA MET A 128 -22.32 1.28 3.53
C MET A 128 -21.27 1.29 2.40
N THR A 129 -20.56 0.17 2.18
CA THR A 129 -19.46 0.05 1.21
C THR A 129 -19.71 -1.12 0.25
N ASN A 130 -20.02 -0.84 -1.02
CA ASN A 130 -20.25 -1.83 -2.10
C ASN A 130 -19.17 -1.72 -3.19
N MET A 131 -17.97 -2.16 -2.85
CA MET A 131 -16.79 -2.11 -3.74
C MET A 131 -16.94 -3.02 -4.96
N CYS A 132 -17.56 -4.19 -4.81
CA CYS A 132 -17.73 -5.15 -5.91
C CYS A 132 -18.53 -4.54 -7.07
N GLU A 133 -19.64 -3.87 -6.77
CA GLU A 133 -20.46 -3.25 -7.81
C GLU A 133 -19.71 -2.09 -8.50
N ALA A 134 -18.89 -1.33 -7.75
CA ALA A 134 -18.05 -0.27 -8.29
C ALA A 134 -17.00 -0.80 -9.28
N ILE A 135 -16.26 -1.85 -8.89
CA ILE A 135 -15.27 -2.52 -9.76
C ILE A 135 -15.94 -3.09 -11.01
N ARG A 136 -17.11 -3.70 -10.86
CA ARG A 136 -17.85 -4.26 -12.01
C ARG A 136 -18.33 -3.16 -12.95
N LYS A 137 -18.80 -2.03 -12.42
CA LYS A 137 -19.16 -0.85 -13.21
C LYS A 137 -17.95 -0.26 -13.93
N ALA A 138 -16.81 -0.17 -13.26
CA ALA A 138 -15.55 0.28 -13.85
C ALA A 138 -15.13 -0.60 -15.03
N SER A 139 -15.19 -1.92 -14.84
CA SER A 139 -14.89 -2.91 -15.88
C SER A 139 -15.80 -2.74 -17.09
N GLN A 140 -17.10 -2.50 -16.88
CA GLN A 140 -18.04 -2.20 -17.97
C GLN A 140 -17.73 -0.89 -18.71
N ILE A 141 -17.21 0.13 -18.02
CA ILE A 141 -16.84 1.40 -18.65
C ILE A 141 -15.57 1.22 -19.50
N ILE A 142 -14.57 0.53 -18.96
CA ILE A 142 -13.28 0.28 -19.60
C ILE A 142 -13.44 -0.55 -20.87
N THR A 143 -14.20 -1.66 -20.78
CA THR A 143 -14.43 -2.57 -21.91
C THR A 143 -15.20 -1.94 -23.08
N ARG A 144 -15.82 -0.75 -22.92
CA ARG A 144 -16.44 -0.02 -24.04
C ARG A 144 -15.42 0.63 -24.99
N SER A 145 -14.17 0.76 -24.58
CA SER A 145 -13.13 1.43 -25.38
C SER A 145 -11.86 0.57 -25.42
N PRO A 146 -11.89 -0.60 -26.09
CA PRO A 146 -10.81 -1.58 -26.03
C PRO A 146 -9.46 -1.09 -26.56
N ARG A 147 -9.45 -0.02 -27.38
CA ARG A 147 -8.24 0.58 -27.97
C ARG A 147 -7.69 1.76 -27.16
N MET A 148 -8.19 2.01 -25.95
CA MET A 148 -7.69 3.08 -25.09
C MET A 148 -6.91 2.50 -23.93
N LYS A 149 -5.71 3.05 -23.68
CA LYS A 149 -4.99 2.79 -22.44
C LYS A 149 -5.90 3.17 -21.26
N SER A 150 -6.02 2.28 -20.28
CA SER A 150 -6.98 2.49 -19.18
C SER A 150 -6.34 2.21 -17.82
N ASN A 151 -6.61 3.08 -16.87
CA ASN A 151 -6.29 2.88 -15.47
C ASN A 151 -7.60 2.77 -14.67
N MET A 152 -7.69 1.75 -13.82
CA MET A 152 -8.72 1.64 -12.79
C MET A 152 -8.05 1.89 -11.45
N VAL A 153 -8.45 2.94 -10.73
CA VAL A 153 -7.93 3.25 -9.41
C VAL A 153 -9.06 3.09 -8.40
N VAL A 154 -8.95 2.12 -7.52
CA VAL A 154 -9.94 1.82 -6.47
C VAL A 154 -9.40 2.31 -5.14
N LEU A 155 -10.09 3.26 -4.52
CA LEU A 155 -9.79 3.74 -3.18
C LEU A 155 -10.89 3.29 -2.21
N SER A 156 -10.50 2.68 -1.10
CA SER A 156 -11.41 2.39 0.00
C SER A 156 -10.70 2.40 1.34
N ASP A 157 -11.42 2.86 2.37
CA ASP A 157 -10.92 2.96 3.75
C ASP A 157 -11.47 1.88 4.69
N GLY A 158 -12.26 0.93 4.16
CA GLY A 158 -12.97 -0.06 4.97
C GLY A 158 -13.29 -1.36 4.24
N GLU A 159 -13.89 -2.30 4.98
CA GLU A 159 -14.31 -3.59 4.45
C GLU A 159 -15.56 -3.51 3.57
N ILE A 160 -15.76 -4.52 2.73
CA ILE A 160 -17.01 -4.67 1.96
C ILE A 160 -18.15 -5.00 2.94
N THR A 161 -18.97 -4.01 3.25
CA THR A 161 -20.12 -4.15 4.15
C THR A 161 -21.43 -4.41 3.39
N SER A 162 -21.43 -4.25 2.07
CA SER A 162 -22.58 -4.49 1.21
C SER A 162 -22.17 -5.13 -0.12
N GLY A 163 -23.00 -6.02 -0.66
CA GLY A 163 -22.71 -6.73 -1.91
C GLY A 163 -21.86 -8.00 -1.72
N ILE A 164 -21.18 -8.41 -2.78
CA ILE A 164 -20.35 -9.63 -2.80
C ILE A 164 -18.94 -9.26 -2.32
N SER A 165 -18.42 -10.01 -1.35
CA SER A 165 -17.08 -9.83 -0.78
C SER A 165 -16.07 -10.89 -1.20
N GLU A 166 -16.49 -11.89 -2.00
CA GLU A 166 -15.64 -13.02 -2.41
C GLU A 166 -14.51 -12.56 -3.34
N PRO A 167 -13.22 -12.72 -2.95
CA PRO A 167 -12.09 -12.21 -3.73
C PRO A 167 -12.05 -12.73 -5.17
N GLU A 168 -12.31 -14.03 -5.39
CA GLU A 168 -12.27 -14.66 -6.71
C GLU A 168 -13.30 -14.05 -7.68
N TYR A 169 -14.49 -13.74 -7.16
CA TYR A 169 -15.56 -13.15 -7.96
C TYR A 169 -15.22 -11.72 -8.39
N ILE A 170 -14.66 -10.93 -7.48
CA ILE A 170 -14.25 -9.55 -7.76
C ILE A 170 -13.07 -9.55 -8.73
N LEU A 171 -12.08 -10.42 -8.49
CA LEU A 171 -10.89 -10.58 -9.33
C LEU A 171 -11.26 -10.96 -10.77
N LYS A 172 -12.28 -11.79 -10.97
CA LYS A 172 -12.80 -12.10 -12.30
C LYS A 172 -13.21 -10.84 -13.07
N SER A 173 -13.87 -9.89 -12.42
CA SER A 173 -14.28 -8.63 -13.07
C SER A 173 -13.07 -7.78 -13.48
N VAL A 174 -12.03 -7.74 -12.65
CA VAL A 174 -10.78 -7.03 -12.96
C VAL A 174 -10.08 -7.71 -14.15
N ASN A 175 -10.03 -9.04 -14.16
CA ASN A 175 -9.40 -9.82 -15.23
C ASN A 175 -10.15 -9.74 -16.56
N GLU A 176 -11.47 -9.56 -16.57
CA GLU A 176 -12.23 -9.28 -17.79
C GLU A 176 -11.70 -8.02 -18.50
N SER A 177 -11.31 -6.98 -17.75
CA SER A 177 -10.70 -5.79 -18.33
C SER A 177 -9.31 -6.08 -18.92
N ASN A 178 -8.47 -6.83 -18.20
CA ASN A 178 -7.14 -7.25 -18.70
C ASN A 178 -7.23 -8.06 -20.01
N GLN A 179 -8.21 -8.96 -20.12
CA GLN A 179 -8.35 -9.84 -21.28
C GLN A 179 -8.96 -9.13 -22.50
N TYR A 180 -9.82 -8.14 -22.26
CA TYR A 180 -10.60 -7.51 -23.33
C TYR A 180 -9.90 -6.30 -23.96
N LEU A 181 -9.02 -5.63 -23.23
CA LEU A 181 -8.30 -4.47 -23.75
C LEU A 181 -7.21 -4.89 -24.73
N VAL A 182 -7.10 -4.14 -25.83
CA VAL A 182 -6.01 -4.24 -26.80
C VAL A 182 -4.81 -3.40 -26.33
N GLN A 183 -5.08 -2.33 -25.59
CA GLN A 183 -4.07 -1.47 -24.96
C GLN A 183 -3.88 -1.83 -23.49
N ASP A 184 -2.86 -1.26 -22.86
CA ASP A 184 -2.54 -1.54 -21.47
C ASP A 184 -3.69 -1.21 -20.51
N PHE A 185 -3.86 -2.10 -19.54
CA PHE A 185 -4.70 -1.92 -18.38
C PHE A 185 -3.83 -1.94 -17.12
N THR A 186 -4.02 -0.96 -16.23
CA THR A 186 -3.48 -0.98 -14.87
C THR A 186 -4.64 -0.93 -13.88
N ALA A 187 -4.71 -1.92 -13.00
CA ALA A 187 -5.61 -1.90 -11.84
C ALA A 187 -4.81 -1.51 -10.59
N VAL A 188 -5.17 -0.41 -9.96
CA VAL A 188 -4.53 0.10 -8.76
C VAL A 188 -5.52 0.07 -7.61
N PHE A 189 -5.13 -0.56 -6.51
CA PHE A 189 -5.90 -0.67 -5.28
C PHE A 189 -5.20 0.12 -4.19
N VAL A 190 -5.85 1.21 -3.76
CA VAL A 190 -5.36 2.08 -2.70
C VAL A 190 -6.22 1.83 -1.47
N GLY A 191 -5.61 1.22 -0.47
CA GLY A 191 -6.20 1.15 0.85
C GLY A 191 -5.91 2.45 1.61
N TYR A 192 -6.92 3.01 2.27
CA TYR A 192 -6.77 4.14 3.19
C TYR A 192 -6.98 3.74 4.66
N GLY A 193 -5.99 4.02 5.51
CA GLY A 193 -6.03 3.81 6.94
C GLY A 193 -5.87 2.34 7.38
N THR A 194 -6.14 2.08 8.66
CA THR A 194 -5.89 0.76 9.28
C THR A 194 -7.07 -0.19 9.23
N GLU A 195 -8.24 0.29 8.78
CA GLU A 195 -9.52 -0.47 8.77
C GLU A 195 -9.84 -1.13 7.44
N GLN A 196 -8.95 -0.97 6.45
CA GLN A 196 -9.10 -1.54 5.13
C GLN A 196 -8.95 -3.06 5.11
N SER A 197 -9.60 -3.71 4.14
CA SER A 197 -9.34 -5.11 3.79
C SER A 197 -8.03 -5.25 3.01
N SER A 198 -6.89 -5.00 3.65
CA SER A 198 -5.54 -5.04 3.05
C SER A 198 -5.25 -6.39 2.37
N ASN A 199 -5.70 -7.50 2.96
CA ASN A 199 -5.63 -8.81 2.34
C ASN A 199 -6.39 -8.87 1.01
N LEU A 200 -7.67 -8.47 1.00
CA LEU A 200 -8.49 -8.44 -0.22
C LEU A 200 -7.86 -7.55 -1.30
N LEU A 201 -7.52 -6.31 -0.97
CA LEU A 201 -6.96 -5.36 -1.93
C LEU A 201 -5.64 -5.86 -2.51
N SER A 202 -4.79 -6.48 -1.68
CA SER A 202 -3.55 -7.10 -2.16
C SER A 202 -3.80 -8.28 -3.09
N ILE A 203 -4.83 -9.11 -2.84
CA ILE A 203 -5.25 -10.20 -3.73
C ILE A 203 -5.76 -9.64 -5.05
N LEU A 204 -6.57 -8.58 -5.02
CA LEU A 204 -7.10 -7.95 -6.23
C LEU A 204 -6.01 -7.29 -7.08
N ALA A 205 -4.92 -6.85 -6.46
CA ALA A 205 -3.74 -6.34 -7.16
C ALA A 205 -2.89 -7.44 -7.82
N LYS A 206 -3.15 -8.73 -7.57
CA LYS A 206 -2.46 -9.85 -8.24
C LYS A 206 -2.98 -10.07 -9.66
N THR A 207 -2.98 -9.01 -10.44
CA THR A 207 -3.29 -9.00 -11.88
C THR A 207 -2.06 -8.55 -12.67
N PRO A 208 -1.99 -8.80 -13.98
CA PRO A 208 -0.98 -8.17 -14.83
C PRO A 208 -0.94 -6.66 -14.61
N ASN A 209 0.23 -6.10 -14.32
CA ASN A 209 0.45 -4.68 -13.99
C ASN A 209 -0.39 -4.15 -12.80
N GLY A 210 -0.95 -5.03 -11.97
CA GLY A 210 -1.72 -4.62 -10.80
C GLY A 210 -0.84 -4.02 -9.72
N GLU A 211 -1.37 -3.04 -9.00
CA GLU A 211 -0.65 -2.34 -7.94
C GLU A 211 -1.50 -2.25 -6.67
N TYR A 212 -0.89 -2.49 -5.52
CA TYR A 212 -1.48 -2.24 -4.21
C TYR A 212 -0.68 -1.18 -3.47
N HIS A 213 -1.38 -0.18 -2.94
CA HIS A 213 -0.83 0.89 -2.13
C HIS A 213 -1.61 0.95 -0.81
N CYS A 214 -0.90 1.16 0.28
CA CYS A 214 -1.49 1.38 1.59
C CYS A 214 -1.13 2.79 2.04
N VAL A 215 -2.12 3.59 2.39
CA VAL A 215 -1.97 4.99 2.75
C VAL A 215 -2.44 5.19 4.17
N GLU A 216 -1.66 5.89 4.99
CA GLU A 216 -2.00 6.13 6.40
C GLU A 216 -2.61 7.51 6.64
N SER A 217 -2.31 8.46 5.75
CA SER A 217 -2.75 9.85 5.86
C SER A 217 -3.16 10.44 4.52
N ALA A 218 -3.83 11.57 4.58
CA ALA A 218 -4.27 12.30 3.42
C ALA A 218 -3.13 12.81 2.54
N GLU A 219 -2.08 13.30 3.17
CA GLU A 219 -0.87 13.76 2.50
C GLU A 219 -0.20 12.58 1.77
N GLY A 220 -0.18 11.40 2.41
CA GLY A 220 0.28 10.16 1.78
C GLY A 220 -0.57 9.76 0.58
N ALA A 221 -1.89 9.98 0.62
CA ALA A 221 -2.77 9.69 -0.51
C ALA A 221 -2.36 10.51 -1.74
N GLY A 222 -2.12 11.81 -1.56
CA GLY A 222 -1.64 12.69 -2.62
C GLY A 222 -0.36 12.19 -3.29
N ILE A 223 0.60 11.70 -2.49
CA ILE A 223 1.86 11.14 -3.00
C ILE A 223 1.62 9.87 -3.80
N VAL A 224 0.80 8.94 -3.29
CA VAL A 224 0.44 7.70 -4.00
C VAL A 224 -0.25 8.00 -5.33
N TYR A 225 -1.19 8.95 -5.35
CA TYR A 225 -1.82 9.38 -6.60
C TYR A 225 -0.81 9.98 -7.58
N GLY A 226 0.15 10.77 -7.11
CA GLY A 226 1.25 11.29 -7.93
C GLY A 226 2.12 10.18 -8.54
N GLU A 227 2.45 9.17 -7.74
CA GLU A 227 3.18 8.00 -8.21
C GLU A 227 2.38 7.24 -9.30
N ILE A 228 1.07 7.03 -9.09
CA ILE A 228 0.18 6.37 -10.06
C ILE A 228 0.11 7.17 -11.38
N VAL A 229 -0.01 8.50 -11.29
CA VAL A 229 -0.04 9.40 -12.44
C VAL A 229 1.29 9.35 -13.21
N HIS A 230 2.43 9.44 -12.51
CA HIS A 230 3.76 9.31 -13.13
C HIS A 230 3.94 7.95 -13.80
N SER A 231 3.67 6.87 -13.07
CA SER A 231 3.76 5.49 -13.56
C SER A 231 2.95 5.27 -14.84
N SER A 232 1.77 5.90 -14.93
CA SER A 232 0.88 5.75 -16.09
C SER A 232 1.27 6.63 -17.27
N LEU A 233 1.67 7.88 -17.05
CA LEU A 233 1.97 8.84 -18.13
C LEU A 233 3.37 8.64 -18.74
N TYR A 234 4.33 8.20 -17.91
CA TYR A 234 5.74 8.11 -18.27
C TYR A 234 6.21 6.66 -18.45
N GLN A 235 5.28 5.73 -18.65
CA GLN A 235 5.58 4.32 -18.87
C GLN A 235 6.50 4.13 -20.09
N SER A 236 7.76 3.80 -19.84
CA SER A 236 8.80 3.65 -20.88
C SER A 236 9.06 2.19 -21.23
N ILE A 237 8.69 1.27 -20.33
CA ILE A 237 8.93 -0.15 -20.42
C ILE A 237 7.64 -0.92 -20.12
N LYS A 238 7.38 -1.98 -20.86
CA LYS A 238 6.31 -2.97 -20.65
C LYS A 238 6.86 -4.38 -20.57
N ASP A 239 6.11 -5.23 -19.86
CA ASP A 239 6.27 -6.69 -19.83
C ASP A 239 7.72 -7.13 -19.55
N MET A 240 8.42 -6.39 -18.68
CA MET A 240 9.79 -6.73 -18.33
C MET A 240 9.83 -8.05 -17.57
N ASN A 241 10.61 -8.97 -18.12
CA ASN A 241 10.99 -10.23 -17.49
C ASN A 241 12.50 -10.31 -17.39
N LEU A 242 12.99 -10.71 -16.23
CA LEU A 242 14.41 -10.94 -15.96
C LEU A 242 14.64 -12.44 -15.82
N GLU A 243 15.60 -12.99 -16.55
CA GLU A 243 16.06 -14.37 -16.46
C GLU A 243 17.52 -14.39 -16.03
N VAL A 244 17.85 -15.12 -14.97
CA VAL A 244 19.20 -15.22 -14.42
C VAL A 244 19.84 -16.52 -14.86
N ILE A 245 21.08 -16.44 -15.34
CA ILE A 245 21.91 -17.57 -15.74
C ILE A 245 23.10 -17.63 -14.77
N GLY A 246 23.36 -18.80 -14.18
CA GLY A 246 24.42 -18.99 -13.19
C GLY A 246 24.11 -18.36 -11.83
N GLY A 247 22.83 -18.28 -11.46
CA GLY A 247 22.38 -17.74 -10.19
C GLY A 247 20.87 -17.56 -10.15
N GLN A 248 20.40 -16.84 -9.13
CA GLN A 248 18.99 -16.62 -8.83
C GLN A 248 18.74 -15.14 -8.53
N ILE A 249 17.49 -14.68 -8.74
CA ILE A 249 16.97 -13.37 -8.37
C ILE A 249 15.93 -13.52 -7.27
N TYR A 250 15.93 -12.60 -6.29
CA TYR A 250 15.02 -12.66 -5.16
C TYR A 250 13.62 -12.10 -5.52
N ASP A 251 12.58 -12.90 -5.29
CA ASP A 251 11.17 -12.52 -5.36
C ASP A 251 10.67 -12.16 -3.95
N TYR A 252 10.59 -10.86 -3.67
CA TYR A 252 10.25 -10.36 -2.33
C TYR A 252 8.80 -10.66 -1.91
N ASP A 253 7.86 -10.80 -2.86
CA ASP A 253 6.45 -11.03 -2.53
C ASP A 253 6.26 -12.47 -2.06
N LYS A 254 6.97 -13.41 -2.70
CA LYS A 254 6.97 -14.83 -2.36
C LYS A 254 8.02 -15.24 -1.35
N ASN A 255 8.99 -14.37 -1.04
CA ASN A 255 10.13 -14.67 -0.17
C ASN A 255 10.95 -15.88 -0.65
N ILE A 256 11.28 -15.92 -1.95
CA ILE A 256 12.04 -17.03 -2.56
C ILE A 256 13.09 -16.51 -3.54
N TRP A 257 14.14 -17.29 -3.73
CA TRP A 257 15.08 -17.14 -4.84
C TRP A 257 14.56 -17.90 -6.06
N SER A 258 14.53 -17.25 -7.23
CA SER A 258 13.98 -17.77 -8.48
C SER A 258 14.95 -17.53 -9.63
N ASN A 259 14.88 -18.32 -10.69
CA ASN A 259 15.71 -18.10 -11.88
C ASN A 259 15.12 -17.04 -12.82
N SER A 260 13.88 -16.61 -12.56
CA SER A 260 13.21 -15.56 -13.32
C SER A 260 12.29 -14.73 -12.46
N LEU A 261 12.12 -13.45 -12.83
CA LEU A 261 11.22 -12.52 -12.16
C LEU A 261 10.47 -11.66 -13.18
N LEU A 262 9.13 -11.70 -13.12
CA LEU A 262 8.26 -10.82 -13.89
C LEU A 262 8.13 -9.48 -13.15
N ILE A 263 8.61 -8.41 -13.79
CA ILE A 263 8.57 -7.04 -13.26
C ILE A 263 7.35 -6.28 -13.80
N GLY A 264 6.99 -6.49 -15.07
CA GLY A 264 5.89 -5.76 -15.72
C GLY A 264 6.34 -4.40 -16.26
N LYS A 265 5.69 -3.32 -15.84
CA LYS A 265 5.95 -1.96 -16.35
C LYS A 265 6.97 -1.18 -15.50
N ILE A 266 7.73 -0.29 -16.15
CA ILE A 266 8.61 0.68 -15.49
C ILE A 266 8.42 2.06 -16.14
N ALA A 267 8.35 3.11 -15.32
CA ALA A 267 8.30 4.49 -15.78
C ALA A 267 9.70 5.04 -16.10
N GLY A 268 9.76 6.01 -17.02
CA GLY A 268 11.01 6.70 -17.37
C GLY A 268 11.67 7.36 -16.16
N GLY A 269 13.01 7.36 -16.15
CA GLY A 269 13.82 7.97 -15.12
C GLY A 269 13.87 7.22 -13.79
N LEU A 270 13.20 6.06 -13.66
CA LEU A 270 13.31 5.21 -12.47
C LEU A 270 14.57 4.36 -12.52
N SER A 271 15.28 4.32 -11.39
CA SER A 271 16.28 3.31 -11.10
C SER A 271 15.67 2.18 -10.27
N ARG A 272 16.04 0.94 -10.58
CA ARG A 272 15.61 -0.26 -9.87
C ARG A 272 16.80 -1.15 -9.60
N VAL A 273 16.86 -1.64 -8.36
CA VAL A 273 17.88 -2.59 -7.93
C VAL A 273 17.24 -3.90 -7.47
N TRP A 274 17.68 -5.01 -8.06
CA TRP A 274 17.30 -6.36 -7.65
C TRP A 274 18.47 -7.09 -7.03
N HIS A 275 18.15 -8.03 -6.13
CA HIS A 275 19.14 -8.82 -5.44
C HIS A 275 19.34 -10.14 -6.17
N LEU A 276 20.60 -10.51 -6.38
CA LEU A 276 21.02 -11.73 -7.04
C LEU A 276 21.83 -12.58 -6.06
N HIS A 277 21.70 -13.88 -6.21
CA HIS A 277 22.53 -14.86 -5.53
C HIS A 277 23.22 -15.72 -6.59
N HIS A 278 24.55 -15.81 -6.53
CA HIS A 278 25.35 -16.55 -7.49
C HIS A 278 25.56 -17.99 -7.05
N ASP A 279 25.50 -18.91 -8.00
CA ASP A 279 25.92 -20.30 -7.76
C ASP A 279 27.45 -20.32 -7.73
N LEU A 280 28.04 -20.87 -6.66
CA LEU A 280 29.50 -20.87 -6.42
C LEU A 280 30.28 -21.85 -7.30
N GLU A 281 29.69 -22.32 -8.40
CA GLU A 281 30.36 -23.22 -9.31
C GLU A 281 31.41 -22.44 -10.15
N PRO A 282 32.70 -22.84 -10.14
CA PRO A 282 33.80 -22.07 -10.74
C PRO A 282 33.65 -21.75 -12.23
N GLU A 283 32.81 -22.51 -12.95
CA GLU A 283 32.65 -22.42 -14.40
C GLU A 283 31.40 -21.64 -14.83
N THR A 284 30.51 -21.27 -13.91
CA THR A 284 29.28 -20.53 -14.26
C THR A 284 29.50 -19.02 -14.22
N SER A 285 29.36 -18.35 -15.36
CA SER A 285 29.32 -16.88 -15.41
C SER A 285 27.91 -16.39 -15.08
N LEU A 286 27.77 -15.55 -14.05
CA LEU A 286 26.52 -14.87 -13.75
C LEU A 286 26.17 -13.87 -14.85
N SER A 287 24.98 -13.99 -15.43
CA SER A 287 24.43 -13.00 -16.36
C SER A 287 22.92 -12.92 -16.22
N VAL A 288 22.34 -11.79 -16.61
CA VAL A 288 20.90 -11.56 -16.61
C VAL A 288 20.45 -11.20 -18.01
N LYS A 289 19.47 -11.95 -18.52
CA LYS A 289 18.74 -11.61 -19.74
C LYS A 289 17.46 -10.88 -19.36
N ALA A 290 17.34 -9.63 -19.80
CA ALA A 290 16.11 -8.85 -19.72
C ALA A 290 15.38 -8.87 -21.05
N THR A 291 14.10 -9.23 -21.03
CA THR A 291 13.20 -9.15 -22.19
C THR A 291 12.06 -8.20 -21.85
N TYR A 292 11.87 -7.15 -22.65
CA TYR A 292 10.83 -6.14 -22.42
C TYR A 292 10.47 -5.40 -23.69
N ASN A 293 9.32 -4.73 -23.72
CA ASN A 293 9.03 -3.76 -24.77
C ASN A 293 9.45 -2.36 -24.29
N SER A 294 10.32 -1.69 -25.04
CA SER A 294 10.70 -0.30 -24.80
C SER A 294 9.92 0.59 -25.75
N TYR A 295 9.45 1.73 -25.26
CA TYR A 295 9.02 2.78 -26.18
C TYR A 295 10.23 3.29 -26.95
N CYS A 296 10.08 3.65 -28.21
CA CYS A 296 11.09 4.27 -29.04
C CYS A 296 10.46 5.43 -29.80
N ILE A 297 11.05 6.62 -29.63
CA ILE A 297 10.70 7.83 -30.38
C ILE A 297 11.63 7.86 -31.58
N SER A 298 11.09 7.92 -32.79
CA SER A 298 11.86 8.00 -34.02
C SER A 298 11.20 8.95 -35.01
N ASP A 299 11.98 9.44 -35.98
CA ASP A 299 11.48 10.31 -37.05
C ASP A 299 10.40 9.62 -37.91
N GLU A 300 10.37 8.28 -37.93
CA GLU A 300 9.38 7.45 -38.63
C GLU A 300 8.09 7.21 -37.82
N GLY A 301 8.05 7.70 -36.58
CA GLY A 301 6.94 7.55 -35.65
C GLY A 301 7.31 6.84 -34.37
N ASP A 302 6.45 7.01 -33.37
CA ASP A 302 6.60 6.38 -32.08
C ASP A 302 6.13 4.92 -32.12
N SER A 303 6.92 4.02 -31.53
CA SER A 303 6.56 2.60 -31.50
C SER A 303 7.11 1.88 -30.27
N TRP A 304 6.45 0.78 -29.92
CA TRP A 304 6.97 -0.18 -28.95
C TRP A 304 7.85 -1.19 -29.66
N ILE A 305 9.10 -1.31 -29.22
CA ILE A 305 10.06 -2.26 -29.79
C ILE A 305 10.40 -3.29 -28.72
N LYS A 306 10.38 -4.56 -29.09
CA LYS A 306 10.85 -5.65 -28.23
C LYS A 306 12.37 -5.55 -28.12
N ILE A 307 12.86 -5.42 -26.90
CA ILE A 307 14.28 -5.41 -26.56
C ILE A 307 14.61 -6.70 -25.84
N GLU A 308 15.69 -7.34 -26.28
CA GLU A 308 16.37 -8.40 -25.54
C GLU A 308 17.77 -7.86 -25.20
N SER A 309 18.02 -7.67 -23.91
CA SER A 309 19.28 -7.15 -23.41
C SER A 309 19.91 -8.17 -22.48
N VAL A 310 21.21 -8.37 -22.59
CA VAL A 310 21.99 -9.21 -21.68
C VAL A 310 22.88 -8.29 -20.86
N SER A 311 22.96 -8.54 -19.56
CA SER A 311 23.82 -7.79 -18.67
C SER A 311 25.28 -7.82 -19.14
N PRO A 312 26.04 -6.73 -18.91
CA PRO A 312 27.48 -6.76 -19.10
C PRO A 312 28.15 -7.71 -18.09
N ALA A 313 29.47 -7.87 -18.22
CA ALA A 313 30.27 -8.63 -17.27
C ALA A 313 30.10 -8.10 -15.83
N VAL A 314 30.14 -9.01 -14.87
CA VAL A 314 29.98 -8.68 -13.45
C VAL A 314 31.16 -7.85 -12.95
N ILE A 315 30.85 -6.72 -12.33
CA ILE A 315 31.82 -5.84 -11.69
C ILE A 315 32.13 -6.41 -10.30
N SER A 316 33.40 -6.71 -10.04
CA SER A 316 33.87 -7.21 -8.75
C SER A 316 34.71 -6.15 -8.04
N PRO A 317 34.58 -5.99 -6.72
CA PRO A 317 35.45 -5.13 -5.94
C PRO A 317 36.87 -5.71 -5.87
N ASP A 318 37.82 -4.91 -5.39
CA ASP A 318 39.20 -5.36 -5.19
C ASP A 318 39.27 -6.52 -4.19
N VAL A 319 40.26 -7.41 -4.34
CA VAL A 319 40.51 -8.51 -3.40
C VAL A 319 40.71 -7.95 -1.98
N GLY A 320 40.08 -8.59 -0.98
CA GLY A 320 40.02 -8.08 0.40
C GLY A 320 39.09 -6.89 0.68
N SER A 321 38.43 -6.30 -0.33
CA SER A 321 37.48 -5.19 -0.15
C SER A 321 36.02 -5.62 -0.34
N ILE A 322 35.10 -4.78 0.15
CA ILE A 322 33.66 -4.94 0.04
C ILE A 322 33.09 -3.77 -0.77
N ASP A 323 32.17 -4.07 -1.68
CA ASP A 323 31.39 -3.04 -2.36
C ASP A 323 30.35 -2.44 -1.40
N LYS A 324 30.58 -1.20 -0.95
CA LYS A 324 29.74 -0.54 0.06
C LYS A 324 28.28 -0.40 -0.38
N GLU A 325 28.04 -0.07 -1.65
CA GLU A 325 26.68 0.04 -2.18
C GLU A 325 26.00 -1.32 -2.17
N CYS A 326 26.69 -2.36 -2.67
CA CYS A 326 26.18 -3.72 -2.64
C CYS A 326 25.87 -4.19 -1.21
N TYR A 327 26.68 -3.78 -0.22
CA TYR A 327 26.45 -4.12 1.19
C TYR A 327 25.18 -3.45 1.76
N GLN A 328 24.89 -2.21 1.39
CA GLN A 328 23.63 -1.56 1.78
C GLN A 328 22.40 -2.33 1.24
N TYR A 329 22.49 -2.84 0.01
CA TYR A 329 21.44 -3.69 -0.57
C TYR A 329 21.40 -5.09 0.05
N TYR A 330 22.52 -5.62 0.54
CA TYR A 330 22.53 -6.84 1.35
C TYR A 330 21.79 -6.64 2.68
N LEU A 331 21.98 -5.51 3.35
CA LEU A 331 21.17 -5.16 4.54
C LEU A 331 19.69 -5.05 4.18
N ARG A 332 19.36 -4.41 3.04
CA ARG A 332 17.98 -4.35 2.52
C ARG A 332 17.40 -5.75 2.26
N GLN A 333 18.17 -6.69 1.72
CA GLN A 333 17.74 -8.08 1.52
C GLN A 333 17.29 -8.72 2.84
N GLN A 334 18.11 -8.60 3.88
CA GLN A 334 17.81 -9.16 5.20
C GLN A 334 16.56 -8.52 5.83
N VAL A 335 16.35 -7.22 5.60
CA VAL A 335 15.13 -6.52 6.03
C VAL A 335 13.91 -7.07 5.28
N LEU A 336 13.98 -7.25 3.96
CA LEU A 336 12.88 -7.82 3.17
C LEU A 336 12.48 -9.23 3.66
N GLU A 337 13.46 -10.06 3.99
CA GLU A 337 13.22 -11.40 4.57
C GLU A 337 12.52 -11.32 5.93
N LEU A 338 12.93 -10.40 6.81
CA LEU A 338 12.29 -10.20 8.11
C LEU A 338 10.86 -9.64 7.99
N LEU A 339 10.61 -8.74 7.03
CA LEU A 339 9.26 -8.25 6.73
C LEU A 339 8.37 -9.38 6.21
N ALA A 340 8.91 -10.28 5.38
CA ALA A 340 8.20 -11.45 4.89
C ALA A 340 7.88 -12.45 6.03
N GLU A 341 8.85 -12.75 6.90
CA GLU A 341 8.64 -13.59 8.10
C GLU A 341 7.53 -12.99 9.00
N SER A 342 7.52 -11.67 9.15
CA SER A 342 6.52 -10.94 9.95
C SER A 342 5.13 -10.96 9.33
N LYS A 343 5.03 -10.85 8.00
CA LYS A 343 3.77 -10.99 7.25
C LYS A 343 3.19 -12.38 7.39
N GLU A 344 4.02 -13.41 7.24
CA GLU A 344 3.60 -14.80 7.39
C GLU A 344 3.10 -15.08 8.81
N TYR A 345 3.87 -14.68 9.82
CA TYR A 345 3.46 -14.80 11.22
C TYR A 345 2.12 -14.13 11.50
N THR A 346 1.96 -12.87 11.10
CA THR A 346 0.74 -12.10 11.39
C THR A 346 -0.48 -12.64 10.64
N THR A 347 -0.29 -13.09 9.38
CA THR A 347 -1.36 -13.76 8.61
C THR A 347 -1.81 -15.03 9.33
N ASN A 348 -0.87 -15.88 9.76
CA ASN A 348 -1.19 -17.13 10.46
C ASN A 348 -1.92 -16.90 11.80
N VAL A 349 -1.52 -15.87 12.55
CA VAL A 349 -2.20 -15.48 13.80
C VAL A 349 -3.62 -15.01 13.53
N ASN A 350 -3.83 -14.18 12.52
CA ASN A 350 -5.15 -13.68 12.14
C ASN A 350 -6.07 -14.80 11.65
N ASP A 351 -5.57 -15.71 10.81
CA ASP A 351 -6.32 -16.88 10.33
C ASP A 351 -6.73 -17.80 11.48
N PHE A 352 -5.85 -18.01 12.45
CA PHE A 352 -6.17 -18.78 13.65
C PHE A 352 -7.26 -18.09 14.47
N ALA A 353 -7.17 -16.78 14.70
CA ALA A 353 -8.18 -16.00 15.42
C ALA A 353 -9.56 -16.04 14.74
N MET A 354 -9.61 -15.97 13.40
CA MET A 354 -10.86 -16.10 12.64
C MET A 354 -11.49 -17.50 12.75
N ARG A 355 -10.68 -18.57 12.84
CA ARG A 355 -11.19 -19.95 12.97
C ARG A 355 -11.81 -20.25 14.33
N ILE A 356 -11.38 -19.56 15.38
CA ILE A 356 -11.84 -19.79 16.76
C ILE A 356 -12.92 -18.81 17.22
N THR A 357 -13.16 -17.73 16.47
CA THR A 357 -14.22 -16.76 16.79
C THR A 357 -15.55 -17.21 16.17
N PRO A 358 -16.61 -17.41 16.96
CA PRO A 358 -17.93 -17.70 16.39
C PRO A 358 -18.41 -16.53 15.54
N PRO A 359 -19.09 -16.76 14.41
CA PRO A 359 -19.57 -15.70 13.55
C PRO A 359 -20.46 -14.74 14.36
N PRO A 360 -20.38 -13.43 14.12
CA PRO A 360 -21.20 -12.45 14.83
C PRO A 360 -22.68 -12.80 14.63
N ALA A 361 -23.45 -12.78 15.72
CA ALA A 361 -24.87 -13.09 15.68
C ALA A 361 -25.57 -12.21 14.62
N PRO A 362 -26.43 -12.78 13.75
CA PRO A 362 -27.10 -12.02 12.72
C PRO A 362 -27.89 -10.88 13.37
N ARG A 363 -27.54 -9.62 13.04
CA ARG A 363 -28.27 -8.45 13.53
C ARG A 363 -29.68 -8.50 12.96
N ILE A 364 -30.64 -8.86 13.80
CA ILE A 364 -32.06 -8.90 13.46
C ILE A 364 -32.48 -7.50 13.00
N ARG A 365 -32.93 -7.43 11.75
CA ARG A 365 -33.52 -6.25 11.10
C ARG A 365 -34.70 -5.78 11.97
N ARG A 366 -34.57 -4.64 12.68
CA ARG A 366 -35.74 -3.98 13.28
C ARG A 366 -36.63 -3.51 12.13
N GLN A 367 -37.68 -4.28 11.83
CA GLN A 367 -38.76 -3.82 10.97
C GLN A 367 -39.54 -2.73 11.73
N ASN A 368 -39.77 -1.60 11.07
CA ASN A 368 -40.60 -0.51 11.58
C ASN A 368 -42.04 -1.02 11.78
N ALA A 369 -42.42 -1.26 13.03
CA ALA A 369 -43.80 -1.51 13.41
C ALA A 369 -44.50 -0.15 13.60
N ASN A 370 -44.97 0.45 12.50
CA ASN A 370 -45.95 1.52 12.54
C ASN A 370 -47.09 1.19 11.58
N THR A 371 -47.98 0.29 12.01
CA THR A 371 -49.38 0.26 11.59
C THR A 371 -50.16 -0.60 12.57
N LEU A 372 -50.79 0.04 13.56
CA LEU A 372 -51.96 -0.51 14.22
C LEU A 372 -53.03 0.57 14.34
N PRO A 373 -54.32 0.22 14.18
CA PRO A 373 -55.39 1.17 13.94
C PRO A 373 -56.04 1.69 15.22
N PHE A 374 -56.61 2.87 15.07
CA PHE A 374 -57.55 3.60 15.92
C PHE A 374 -58.57 2.71 16.64
N TYR A 375 -58.73 2.86 17.97
CA TYR A 375 -60.04 3.07 18.61
C TYR A 375 -59.91 3.66 20.04
N GLU A 376 -60.69 4.73 20.21
CA GLU A 376 -61.15 5.52 21.37
C GLU A 376 -60.64 5.26 22.80
N SER A 377 -60.24 6.35 23.46
CA SER A 377 -60.44 6.52 24.91
C SER A 377 -60.97 7.92 25.22
N VAL A 378 -62.17 7.93 25.80
CA VAL A 378 -62.93 9.05 26.35
C VAL A 378 -62.23 9.58 27.61
N GLU A 379 -61.77 10.84 27.50
CA GLU A 379 -62.07 11.96 28.40
C GLU A 379 -61.73 11.92 29.91
N ILE A 380 -60.95 12.94 30.32
CA ILE A 380 -61.20 13.90 31.43
C ILE A 380 -60.04 14.11 32.45
N ASN A 381 -59.67 15.40 32.51
CA ASN A 381 -59.12 16.24 33.59
C ASN A 381 -57.65 16.18 34.00
N THR A 382 -56.91 17.08 33.36
CA THR A 382 -55.84 17.90 33.96
C THR A 382 -56.43 19.06 34.78
N HIS A 383 -56.05 19.17 36.06
CA HIS A 383 -56.03 20.41 36.83
C HIS A 383 -54.69 20.44 37.58
N GLN A 384 -53.78 21.34 37.18
CA GLN A 384 -53.42 22.58 37.89
C GLN A 384 -52.53 22.36 39.12
N LEU A 385 -51.26 22.79 39.07
CA LEU A 385 -50.71 23.94 39.82
C LEU A 385 -49.16 23.99 39.79
N TYR A 386 -48.67 25.19 40.10
CA TYR A 386 -47.35 25.78 39.90
C TYR A 386 -46.24 25.37 40.90
N SER A 387 -45.00 25.67 40.46
CA SER A 387 -43.85 26.28 41.18
C SER A 387 -42.96 25.49 42.15
N ASP A 388 -41.66 25.55 41.82
CA ASP A 388 -40.47 25.93 42.61
C ASP A 388 -39.92 25.13 43.81
N HIS A 389 -38.62 24.85 43.65
CA HIS A 389 -37.50 24.83 44.61
C HIS A 389 -37.26 23.68 45.61
N GLN A 390 -36.03 23.15 45.47
CA GLN A 390 -35.03 22.76 46.49
C GLN A 390 -35.22 21.50 47.36
N SER A 391 -34.30 20.55 47.11
CA SER A 391 -33.43 19.84 48.07
C SER A 391 -34.05 19.28 49.37
N THR A 392 -34.23 17.96 49.43
CA THR A 392 -33.86 17.08 50.57
C THR A 392 -33.76 15.64 50.07
N GLY A 393 -32.76 14.90 50.56
CA GLY A 393 -32.54 13.50 50.18
C GLY A 393 -33.53 12.52 50.79
N GLU A 394 -33.57 11.32 50.22
CA GLU A 394 -33.63 10.05 50.96
C GLU A 394 -33.35 8.89 50.00
N ASP A 395 -32.44 8.02 50.46
CA ASP A 395 -32.05 6.74 49.89
C ASP A 395 -33.22 5.76 49.83
N LEU A 396 -33.40 5.08 48.69
CA LEU A 396 -33.95 3.72 48.65
C LEU A 396 -33.30 2.95 47.50
N PHE A 397 -32.41 2.02 47.87
CA PHE A 397 -32.12 0.70 47.29
C PHE A 397 -30.62 0.37 47.35
N GLU A 398 -30.26 -0.37 48.40
CA GLU A 398 -28.95 -0.93 48.68
C GLU A 398 -28.46 -1.90 47.57
N PRO A 399 -27.15 -1.93 47.27
CA PRO A 399 -26.54 -2.98 46.46
C PRO A 399 -26.25 -4.26 47.27
N PRO A 400 -26.33 -5.45 46.66
CA PRO A 400 -26.01 -6.72 47.32
C PRO A 400 -24.50 -6.86 47.66
N PRO A 401 -24.15 -7.67 48.67
CA PRO A 401 -22.86 -7.62 49.36
C PRO A 401 -21.68 -8.20 48.55
N ILE A 402 -20.52 -7.54 48.72
CA ILE A 402 -19.21 -7.97 48.24
C ILE A 402 -18.77 -9.22 49.03
N LEU A 403 -18.54 -10.33 48.33
CA LEU A 403 -17.97 -11.54 48.92
C LEU A 403 -16.48 -11.31 49.21
N GLY A 404 -16.14 -11.28 50.50
CA GLY A 404 -14.80 -11.03 51.02
C GLY A 404 -13.81 -12.17 50.75
N SER A 405 -12.54 -11.77 50.78
CA SER A 405 -11.35 -12.60 50.58
C SER A 405 -11.19 -13.70 51.64
N VAL A 406 -11.04 -14.94 51.18
CA VAL A 406 -10.54 -16.04 52.01
C VAL A 406 -9.03 -15.90 52.14
N ARG A 407 -8.57 -15.54 53.34
CA ARG A 407 -7.15 -15.63 53.73
C ARG A 407 -6.77 -17.10 53.86
N VAL A 408 -5.99 -17.62 52.91
CA VAL A 408 -5.21 -18.86 53.11
C VAL A 408 -3.83 -18.45 53.62
N GLY A 409 -3.48 -18.97 54.80
CA GLY A 409 -2.24 -18.70 55.52
C GLY A 409 -0.99 -19.09 54.73
N ALA A 410 0.07 -18.33 55.00
CA ALA A 410 1.39 -18.46 54.41
C ALA A 410 1.98 -19.88 54.57
N VAL A 411 2.19 -20.55 53.44
CA VAL A 411 3.18 -21.62 53.31
C VAL A 411 4.37 -21.00 52.60
N LYS A 412 5.54 -21.01 53.24
CA LYS A 412 6.82 -20.59 52.66
C LYS A 412 7.08 -21.42 51.40
N ALA A 413 6.92 -20.81 50.24
CA ALA A 413 7.36 -21.38 48.97
C ALA A 413 8.88 -21.19 48.86
N ASN A 414 9.57 -22.32 48.70
CA ASN A 414 11.00 -22.39 48.41
C ASN A 414 11.32 -21.58 47.14
N ASN A 415 12.49 -20.93 47.14
CA ASN A 415 13.10 -20.34 45.95
C ASN A 415 13.39 -21.44 44.91
N SER A 416 12.40 -21.76 44.09
CA SER A 416 12.65 -22.32 42.76
C SER A 416 12.98 -21.15 41.83
N PRO A 417 14.02 -21.22 40.99
CA PRO A 417 14.26 -20.19 39.98
C PRO A 417 12.99 -20.08 39.13
N THR A 418 12.39 -18.89 39.11
CA THR A 418 11.33 -18.54 38.17
C THR A 418 11.93 -18.64 36.78
N VAL A 419 11.77 -19.80 36.15
CA VAL A 419 12.00 -19.96 34.71
C VAL A 419 10.96 -19.07 34.06
N SER A 420 11.40 -17.95 33.49
CA SER A 420 10.55 -17.10 32.67
C SER A 420 9.84 -17.98 31.63
N PRO A 421 8.55 -17.77 31.36
CA PRO A 421 7.87 -18.52 30.31
C PRO A 421 8.68 -18.42 29.01
N PRO A 422 8.73 -19.50 28.21
CA PRO A 422 9.47 -19.49 26.95
C PRO A 422 8.96 -18.35 26.07
N GLU A 423 9.89 -17.62 25.44
CA GLU A 423 9.55 -16.51 24.55
C GLU A 423 8.61 -16.99 23.43
N SER A 424 7.54 -16.24 23.18
CA SER A 424 6.64 -16.57 22.07
C SER A 424 7.32 -16.31 20.72
N PRO A 425 6.88 -16.97 19.63
CA PRO A 425 7.45 -16.73 18.29
C PRO A 425 7.42 -15.25 17.89
N GLY A 426 6.34 -14.52 18.23
CA GLY A 426 6.26 -13.07 18.00
C GLY A 426 7.27 -12.25 18.81
N GLN A 427 7.59 -12.66 20.05
CA GLN A 427 8.64 -12.00 20.85
C GLN A 427 10.04 -12.23 20.24
N ILE A 428 10.31 -13.45 19.79
CA ILE A 428 11.57 -13.80 19.11
C ILE A 428 11.72 -12.97 17.82
N LEU A 429 10.67 -12.91 17.00
CA LEU A 429 10.69 -12.16 15.75
C LEU A 429 10.85 -10.65 15.98
N ARG A 430 10.14 -10.09 16.96
CA ARG A 430 10.33 -8.70 17.37
C ARG A 430 11.77 -8.41 17.79
N LYS A 431 12.40 -9.32 18.54
CA LYS A 431 13.81 -9.18 18.94
C LYS A 431 14.74 -9.22 17.73
N LYS A 432 14.51 -10.10 16.75
CA LYS A 432 15.26 -10.13 15.48
C LYS A 432 15.19 -8.79 14.75
N LEU A 433 13.99 -8.22 14.61
CA LEU A 433 13.76 -6.93 13.95
C LEU A 433 14.54 -5.80 14.63
N LEU A 434 14.43 -5.69 15.96
CA LEU A 434 15.11 -4.65 16.72
C LEU A 434 16.63 -4.83 16.73
N CYS A 435 17.14 -6.07 16.82
CA CYS A 435 18.57 -6.35 16.69
C CYS A 435 19.11 -5.95 15.31
N LYS A 436 18.38 -6.26 14.23
CA LYS A 436 18.76 -5.85 12.88
C LYS A 436 18.73 -4.32 12.72
N MET A 437 17.78 -3.64 13.36
CA MET A 437 17.71 -2.18 13.33
C MET A 437 18.94 -1.56 14.00
N GLU A 438 19.36 -2.06 15.15
CA GLU A 438 20.57 -1.57 15.84
C GLU A 438 21.85 -1.87 15.03
N GLU A 439 21.93 -3.02 14.36
CA GLU A 439 23.02 -3.32 13.41
C GLU A 439 23.11 -2.29 12.28
N ILE A 440 21.97 -1.94 11.66
CA ILE A 440 21.92 -0.93 10.60
C ILE A 440 22.28 0.45 11.15
N LYS A 441 21.78 0.85 12.33
CA LYS A 441 22.16 2.13 12.96
C LYS A 441 23.66 2.22 13.24
N SER A 442 24.27 1.15 13.73
CA SER A 442 25.73 1.09 13.90
C SER A 442 26.45 1.32 12.58
N TYR A 443 26.01 0.67 11.50
CA TYR A 443 26.58 0.88 10.17
C TYR A 443 26.39 2.34 9.67
N ILE A 444 25.22 2.94 9.86
CA ILE A 444 24.97 4.37 9.51
C ILE A 444 25.94 5.30 10.26
N ASN A 445 26.19 5.04 11.54
CA ASN A 445 27.10 5.87 12.34
C ASN A 445 28.57 5.76 11.89
N GLU A 446 28.97 4.61 11.34
CA GLU A 446 30.34 4.34 10.90
C GLU A 446 30.58 4.80 9.44
N GLU A 447 29.63 4.51 8.55
CA GLU A 447 29.80 4.63 7.09
C GLU A 447 28.90 5.71 6.45
N GLY A 448 27.87 6.19 7.17
CA GLY A 448 26.90 7.16 6.66
C GLY A 448 25.73 6.53 5.87
N ASP A 449 24.75 7.37 5.53
CA ASP A 449 23.60 7.03 4.69
C ASP A 449 23.26 8.19 3.75
N ASP A 450 24.11 8.40 2.74
CA ASP A 450 23.93 9.49 1.77
C ASP A 450 22.61 9.40 1.00
N SER A 451 22.08 8.19 0.85
CA SER A 451 20.83 7.92 0.14
C SER A 451 19.57 8.13 1.00
N GLY A 452 19.68 8.01 2.32
CA GLY A 452 18.52 7.91 3.22
C GLY A 452 17.82 6.54 3.22
N MET A 453 18.32 5.57 2.44
CA MET A 453 17.74 4.23 2.32
C MET A 453 17.83 3.48 3.65
N LEU A 454 18.99 3.51 4.31
CA LEU A 454 19.20 2.75 5.55
C LEU A 454 18.37 3.32 6.71
N GLY A 455 18.17 4.63 6.75
CA GLY A 455 17.22 5.27 7.65
C GLY A 455 15.79 4.76 7.43
N THR A 456 15.36 4.67 6.17
CA THR A 456 14.05 4.10 5.81
C THR A 456 13.92 2.63 6.24
N LEU A 457 14.99 1.83 6.10
CA LEU A 457 14.99 0.44 6.58
C LEU A 457 14.85 0.34 8.11
N CYS A 458 15.42 1.29 8.86
CA CYS A 458 15.23 1.34 10.31
C CYS A 458 13.77 1.63 10.67
N ASP A 459 13.15 2.61 10.00
CA ASP A 459 11.71 2.91 10.17
C ASP A 459 10.86 1.67 9.87
N ASP A 460 11.19 0.92 8.82
CA ASP A 460 10.44 -0.28 8.44
C ASP A 460 10.54 -1.40 9.48
N LEU A 461 11.74 -1.65 10.01
CA LEU A 461 11.98 -2.62 11.08
C LEU A 461 11.25 -2.21 12.36
N TYR A 462 11.28 -0.92 12.69
CA TYR A 462 10.62 -0.37 13.86
C TYR A 462 9.10 -0.51 13.78
N VAL A 463 8.49 -0.03 12.69
CA VAL A 463 7.04 -0.13 12.47
C VAL A 463 6.61 -1.60 12.47
N CYS A 464 7.38 -2.49 11.84
CA CYS A 464 7.10 -3.91 11.84
C CYS A 464 7.15 -4.50 13.27
N ALA A 465 8.13 -4.10 14.09
CA ALA A 465 8.27 -4.55 15.48
C ALA A 465 7.10 -4.11 16.38
N LEU A 466 6.54 -2.92 16.13
CA LEU A 466 5.32 -2.44 16.79
C LEU A 466 4.08 -3.20 16.27
N ALA A 467 3.98 -3.36 14.96
CA ALA A 467 2.85 -3.97 14.28
C ALA A 467 2.59 -5.42 14.72
N LEU A 468 3.63 -6.19 15.06
CA LEU A 468 3.51 -7.59 15.52
C LEU A 468 2.60 -7.78 16.75
N LYS A 469 2.35 -6.73 17.54
CA LYS A 469 1.44 -6.77 18.70
C LYS A 469 0.03 -6.30 18.40
N SER A 470 -0.15 -5.59 17.28
CA SER A 470 -1.42 -4.96 16.93
C SER A 470 -2.33 -5.93 16.19
N THR A 471 -3.61 -5.93 16.51
CA THR A 471 -4.65 -6.66 15.76
C THR A 471 -4.77 -6.16 14.31
N ARG A 472 -4.28 -4.94 14.04
CA ARG A 472 -4.25 -4.32 12.70
C ARG A 472 -2.83 -4.26 12.11
N GLY A 473 -1.88 -4.97 12.71
CA GLY A 473 -0.46 -4.93 12.33
C GLY A 473 -0.19 -5.38 10.89
N LEU A 474 -0.99 -6.29 10.36
CA LEU A 474 -0.80 -6.83 9.00
C LEU A 474 -0.80 -5.73 7.94
N THR A 475 -1.66 -4.72 8.08
CA THR A 475 -1.74 -3.61 7.12
C THR A 475 -0.43 -2.83 7.05
N TYR A 476 0.17 -2.53 8.21
CA TYR A 476 1.48 -1.87 8.29
C TYR A 476 2.58 -2.73 7.68
N ILE A 477 2.64 -4.01 8.04
CA ILE A 477 3.68 -4.92 7.53
C ILE A 477 3.58 -5.04 6.00
N LEU A 478 2.36 -5.17 5.46
CA LEU A 478 2.13 -5.21 4.01
C LEU A 478 2.55 -3.90 3.33
N ALA A 479 2.25 -2.75 3.93
CA ALA A 479 2.66 -1.45 3.39
C ALA A 479 4.18 -1.34 3.28
N ARG A 480 4.88 -1.72 4.36
CA ARG A 480 6.35 -1.70 4.46
C ARG A 480 7.01 -2.65 3.47
N GLN A 481 6.53 -3.89 3.42
CA GLN A 481 7.04 -4.89 2.48
C GLN A 481 6.81 -4.47 1.01
N ALA A 482 5.61 -3.98 0.68
CA ALA A 482 5.27 -3.57 -0.68
C ALA A 482 6.02 -2.31 -1.11
N SER A 483 6.23 -1.35 -0.20
CA SER A 483 7.02 -0.14 -0.46
C SER A 483 8.48 -0.48 -0.74
N GLN A 484 9.10 -1.25 0.17
CA GLN A 484 10.49 -1.65 0.00
C GLN A 484 10.69 -2.53 -1.22
N GLY A 485 9.89 -3.59 -1.39
CA GLY A 485 10.03 -4.55 -2.48
C GLY A 485 9.93 -3.91 -3.86
N ASN A 486 8.95 -3.01 -4.05
CA ASN A 486 8.74 -2.30 -5.31
C ASN A 486 9.59 -1.03 -5.47
N GLN A 487 10.33 -0.61 -4.43
CA GLN A 487 11.09 0.65 -4.40
C GLN A 487 10.17 1.84 -4.73
N ARG A 488 9.07 1.95 -3.97
CA ARG A 488 8.00 2.95 -4.17
C ARG A 488 8.47 4.34 -3.78
N ALA A 489 7.90 5.37 -4.42
CA ALA A 489 8.15 6.76 -4.05
C ALA A 489 7.47 7.13 -2.73
N TYR A 490 6.30 6.53 -2.44
CA TYR A 490 5.63 6.75 -1.16
C TYR A 490 6.28 5.95 -0.01
N ASN A 491 6.62 6.66 1.07
CA ASN A 491 7.00 6.11 2.35
C ASN A 491 5.87 6.36 3.37
N ALA A 492 5.34 5.28 3.93
CA ALA A 492 4.43 5.34 5.07
C ALA A 492 5.19 5.89 6.29
N THR A 493 4.55 6.69 7.14
CA THR A 493 5.21 7.31 8.32
C THR A 493 4.34 7.33 9.57
N GLY A 494 3.05 7.04 9.45
CA GLY A 494 2.10 7.04 10.54
C GLY A 494 2.21 5.79 11.41
N THR A 495 2.47 5.97 12.69
CA THR A 495 2.41 4.91 13.71
C THR A 495 1.28 5.16 14.71
N ASP A 496 0.37 6.09 14.42
CA ASP A 496 -0.63 6.62 15.37
C ASP A 496 -1.56 5.55 15.98
N TYR A 497 -1.73 4.41 15.30
CA TYR A 497 -2.57 3.30 15.78
C TYR A 497 -1.74 2.11 16.33
N LEU A 498 -0.44 2.30 16.54
CA LEU A 498 0.47 1.31 17.09
C LEU A 498 0.91 1.74 18.50
N GLU A 499 0.80 0.82 19.46
CA GLU A 499 1.31 1.05 20.80
C GLU A 499 2.83 0.89 20.80
N ASP A 500 3.55 1.97 21.11
CA ASP A 500 4.99 1.94 21.33
C ASP A 500 5.29 1.61 22.79
N ASP A 501 5.66 0.36 23.02
CA ASP A 501 6.25 -0.11 24.27
C ASP A 501 7.72 -0.49 24.10
N THR A 502 8.36 -0.01 23.04
CA THR A 502 9.78 -0.21 22.81
C THR A 502 10.56 0.86 23.56
N ASN A 503 11.59 0.46 24.31
CA ASN A 503 12.53 1.43 24.90
C ASN A 503 13.70 1.70 23.94
N THR A 504 13.39 1.94 22.67
CA THR A 504 14.41 2.05 21.60
C THR A 504 14.90 3.46 21.39
N GLY A 505 14.12 4.48 21.79
CA GLY A 505 14.41 5.89 21.52
C GLY A 505 14.52 6.21 20.02
N HIS A 506 13.93 5.38 19.16
CA HIS A 506 13.97 5.58 17.72
C HIS A 506 12.97 6.66 17.30
N GLU A 507 13.46 7.68 16.60
CA GLU A 507 12.63 8.71 16.01
C GLU A 507 12.36 8.37 14.53
N MET A 508 11.08 8.22 14.19
CA MET A 508 10.63 7.96 12.81
C MET A 508 11.01 9.10 11.88
N SER A 509 11.39 8.78 10.64
CA SER A 509 11.58 9.82 9.63
C SER A 509 10.25 10.50 9.25
N CYS A 510 10.28 11.82 9.08
CA CYS A 510 9.10 12.60 8.68
C CYS A 510 8.90 12.65 7.15
N ASN A 511 9.80 12.05 6.36
CA ASN A 511 9.76 12.18 4.91
C ASN A 511 8.85 11.10 4.29
N MET A 512 7.74 11.55 3.70
CA MET A 512 6.78 10.68 3.01
C MET A 512 7.20 10.34 1.57
N VAL A 513 8.25 10.98 1.06
CA VAL A 513 8.87 10.64 -0.23
C VAL A 513 10.14 9.85 0.05
N SER A 514 10.19 8.63 -0.45
CA SER A 514 11.31 7.73 -0.24
C SER A 514 12.52 8.11 -1.12
N PRO A 515 13.71 7.59 -0.79
CA PRO A 515 14.91 7.67 -1.62
C PRO A 515 14.77 7.07 -3.03
N TYR A 516 13.72 6.27 -3.27
CA TYR A 516 13.50 5.59 -4.55
C TYR A 516 12.75 6.46 -5.57
N ALA A 517 12.23 7.61 -5.16
CA ALA A 517 11.55 8.54 -6.06
C ALA A 517 12.56 9.15 -7.05
N SER A 518 12.24 9.11 -8.35
CA SER A 518 13.01 9.88 -9.32
C SER A 518 12.67 11.37 -9.21
N GLN A 519 13.57 12.25 -9.63
CA GLN A 519 13.32 13.70 -9.65
C GLN A 519 12.05 14.06 -10.45
N GLN A 520 11.80 13.32 -11.54
CA GLN A 520 10.58 13.48 -12.33
C GLN A 520 9.33 13.05 -11.56
N ALA A 521 9.37 11.92 -10.84
CA ALA A 521 8.27 11.47 -10.00
C ALA A 521 7.99 12.47 -8.87
N GLU A 522 9.02 12.98 -8.20
CA GLU A 522 8.88 13.99 -7.16
C GLU A 522 8.19 15.26 -7.64
N LYS A 523 8.54 15.73 -8.84
CA LYS A 523 7.94 16.93 -9.42
C LYS A 523 6.42 16.74 -9.62
N ILE A 524 6.03 15.60 -10.18
CA ILE A 524 4.61 15.28 -10.42
C ILE A 524 3.87 15.10 -9.10
N ILE A 525 4.48 14.39 -8.14
CA ILE A 525 3.95 14.26 -6.78
C ILE A 525 3.64 15.63 -6.22
N ARG A 526 4.59 16.57 -6.24
CA ARG A 526 4.37 17.94 -5.74
C ARG A 526 3.25 18.67 -6.47
N GLU A 527 3.11 18.50 -7.79
CA GLU A 527 2.05 19.16 -8.58
C GLU A 527 0.66 18.61 -8.24
N VAL A 528 0.53 17.30 -7.96
CA VAL A 528 -0.78 16.69 -7.66
C VAL A 528 -1.11 16.55 -6.17
N SER A 529 -0.10 16.67 -5.30
CA SER A 529 -0.23 16.51 -3.85
C SER A 529 -0.10 17.83 -3.07
N ALA A 530 0.10 18.96 -3.75
CA ALA A 530 0.21 20.27 -3.10
C ALA A 530 -1.03 20.55 -2.24
N PRO A 531 -0.89 20.85 -0.94
CA PRO A 531 -2.02 21.21 -0.09
C PRO A 531 -2.69 22.49 -0.62
N PHE A 532 -4.02 22.53 -0.50
CA PHE A 532 -4.82 23.74 -0.74
C PHE A 532 -4.53 24.86 0.25
#